data_AF-A0A3B9BGK3-F1
#
_entry.id   AF-A0A3B9BGK3-F1
#
_cell.length_a   1.000
_cell.length_b   1.000
_cell.length_c   1.000
_cell.angle_alpha   90.00
_cell.angle_beta   90.00
_cell.angle_gamma   90.00
#
_symmetry.space_group_name_H-M   'P 1'
#
loop_
_entity.id
_entity.type
_entity.pdbx_description
1 polymer ?
#
loop_
_entity_poly.entity_id
_entity_poly.type
_entity_poly.pdbx_seq_one_letter_code
_entity_poly.pdbx_strand_id
1 'polypeptide(L)'
;MSRTQPRPEQMAKKVTHFRRVIKFRSYFGWIFAVVGAGLFVVGIKNGNMPLIMINGVLFFGYGLFMMWQSRRARERLEQGDS
;
A
#
# COMPACT_ATOMS: atom_id res chain seq x y z
N MET A 1 31.90 -18.65 -5.89
CA MET A 1 30.93 -18.42 -4.79
C MET A 1 29.65 -19.17 -5.10
N SER A 2 29.39 -20.31 -4.45
CA SER A 2 28.13 -21.02 -4.61
C SER A 2 26.99 -20.17 -4.04
N ARG A 3 25.99 -19.84 -4.85
CA ARG A 3 24.71 -19.30 -4.36
C ARG A 3 24.13 -20.35 -3.41
N THR A 4 24.27 -20.15 -2.11
CA THR A 4 23.59 -20.96 -1.10
C THR A 4 22.09 -20.79 -1.35
N GLN A 5 21.44 -21.79 -1.93
CA GLN A 5 19.99 -21.80 -2.02
C GLN A 5 19.44 -21.75 -0.59
N PRO A 6 18.62 -20.75 -0.25
CA PRO A 6 18.05 -20.65 1.08
C PRO A 6 17.12 -21.86 1.31
N ARG A 7 17.28 -22.52 2.46
CA ARG A 7 16.40 -23.62 2.87
C ARG A 7 14.93 -23.15 2.86
N PRO A 8 13.98 -23.99 2.42
CA PRO A 8 12.57 -23.62 2.27
C PRO A 8 11.96 -23.04 3.57
N GLU A 9 12.43 -23.53 4.72
CA GLU A 9 12.05 -23.08 6.06
C GLU A 9 12.45 -21.62 6.35
N GLN A 10 13.60 -21.17 5.84
CA GLN A 10 14.05 -19.79 5.97
C GLN A 10 13.30 -18.86 5.02
N MET A 11 12.81 -19.37 3.88
CA MET A 11 11.96 -18.62 2.98
C MET A 11 10.56 -18.40 3.58
N ALA A 12 9.98 -19.41 4.24
CA ALA A 12 8.67 -19.30 4.89
C ALA A 12 8.62 -18.21 6.00
N LYS A 13 9.67 -18.11 6.82
CA LYS A 13 9.80 -17.04 7.84
C LYS A 13 9.96 -15.65 7.24
N LYS A 14 10.69 -15.52 6.13
CA LYS A 14 10.80 -14.23 5.42
C LYS A 14 9.47 -13.84 4.80
N VAL A 15 8.81 -14.78 4.11
CA VAL A 15 7.51 -14.56 3.46
C VAL A 15 6.45 -14.11 4.48
N THR A 16 6.38 -14.74 5.66
CA THR A 16 5.44 -14.32 6.72
C THR A 16 5.72 -12.92 7.26
N HIS A 17 7.00 -12.55 7.44
CA HIS A 17 7.39 -11.20 7.85
C HIS A 17 7.06 -10.15 6.77
N PHE A 18 7.36 -10.45 5.50
CA PHE A 18 6.99 -9.60 4.36
C PHE A 18 5.48 -9.44 4.23
N ARG A 19 4.71 -10.53 4.40
CA ARG A 19 3.25 -10.50 4.33
C ARG A 19 2.66 -9.59 5.42
N ARG A 20 3.23 -9.59 6.63
CA ARG A 20 2.80 -8.71 7.73
C ARG A 20 3.08 -7.24 7.42
N VAL A 21 4.26 -6.91 6.89
CA VAL A 21 4.62 -5.54 6.49
C VAL A 21 3.74 -5.03 5.34
N ILE A 22 3.49 -5.87 4.33
CA ILE A 22 2.62 -5.52 3.20
C ILE A 22 1.18 -5.29 3.66
N LYS A 23 0.69 -6.10 4.61
CA LYS A 23 -0.65 -5.94 5.19
C LYS A 23 -0.78 -4.63 5.97
N PHE A 24 0.24 -4.26 6.76
CA PHE A 24 0.31 -2.94 7.40
C PHE A 24 0.28 -1.80 6.38
N ARG A 25 1.07 -1.91 5.30
CA ARG A 25 1.11 -0.89 4.24
C ARG A 25 -0.23 -0.73 3.53
N SER A 26 -1.01 -1.80 3.39
CA SER A 26 -2.39 -1.76 2.89
C SER A 26 -3.32 -0.97 3.83
N TYR A 27 -3.18 -1.15 5.14
CA TYR A 27 -3.97 -0.45 6.16
C TYR A 27 -3.69 1.06 6.16
N PHE A 28 -2.41 1.43 6.10
CA PHE A 28 -2.00 2.82 5.90
C PHE A 28 -2.53 3.39 4.57
N GLY A 29 -2.52 2.60 3.50
CA GLY A 29 -3.12 2.98 2.22
C GLY A 29 -4.59 3.36 2.33
N TRP A 30 -5.37 2.58 3.08
CA TRP A 30 -6.78 2.88 3.36
C TRP A 30 -6.96 4.14 4.19
N ILE A 31 -6.14 4.34 5.23
CA ILE A 31 -6.19 5.56 6.06
C ILE A 31 -5.86 6.80 5.21
N PHE A 32 -4.79 6.74 4.42
CA PHE A 32 -4.40 7.84 3.52
C PHE A 32 -5.44 8.11 2.44
N ALA A 33 -6.12 7.08 1.92
CA ALA A 33 -7.22 7.27 0.99
C ALA A 33 -8.41 7.98 1.67
N VAL A 34 -8.84 7.55 2.84
CA VAL A 34 -9.97 8.19 3.54
C VAL A 34 -9.64 9.64 3.92
N VAL A 35 -8.45 9.88 4.48
CA VAL A 35 -7.99 11.23 4.84
C VAL A 35 -7.83 12.12 3.61
N GLY A 36 -7.22 11.60 2.53
CA GLY A 36 -7.05 12.32 1.27
C GLY A 36 -8.39 12.72 0.63
N ALA A 37 -9.36 11.80 0.63
CA ALA A 37 -10.72 12.10 0.17
C ALA A 37 -11.40 13.18 1.03
N GLY A 38 -11.26 13.11 2.36
CA GLY A 38 -11.78 14.13 3.27
C GLY A 38 -11.17 15.52 3.03
N LEU A 39 -9.84 15.58 2.90
CA LEU A 39 -9.12 16.83 2.59
C LEU A 39 -9.51 17.40 1.23
N PHE A 40 -9.75 16.53 0.24
CA PHE A 40 -10.21 16.96 -1.08
C PHE A 40 -11.61 17.58 -1.04
N VAL A 41 -12.57 16.95 -0.33
CA VAL A 41 -13.94 17.47 -0.15
C VAL A 41 -13.93 18.82 0.59
N VAL A 42 -13.14 18.93 1.66
CA VAL A 42 -12.98 20.20 2.39
C VAL A 42 -12.33 21.28 1.51
N GLY A 43 -11.34 20.91 0.70
CA GLY A 43 -10.67 21.81 -0.24
C GLY A 43 -11.62 22.38 -1.30
N ILE A 44 -12.49 21.54 -1.88
CA ILE A 44 -13.53 21.99 -2.83
C ILE A 44 -14.50 22.95 -2.15
N LYS A 45 -14.96 22.61 -0.94
CA LYS A 45 -15.98 23.38 -0.22
C LYS A 45 -15.48 24.76 0.22
N ASN A 46 -14.19 24.89 0.51
CA ASN A 46 -13.59 26.14 0.97
C ASN A 46 -13.03 27.02 -0.17
N GLY A 47 -13.02 26.55 -1.43
CA GLY A 47 -12.79 27.34 -2.67
C GLY A 47 -11.44 28.06 -2.84
N ASN A 48 -10.67 28.23 -1.76
CA ASN A 48 -9.54 29.16 -1.68
C ASN A 48 -8.27 28.51 -1.12
N MET A 49 -8.24 27.17 -1.07
CA MET A 49 -7.10 26.40 -0.53
C MET A 49 -6.63 25.34 -1.54
N PRO A 50 -6.15 25.75 -2.74
CA PRO A 50 -5.70 24.83 -3.78
C PRO A 50 -4.57 23.91 -3.32
N LEU A 51 -3.69 24.37 -2.41
CA LEU A 51 -2.66 23.54 -1.79
C LEU A 51 -3.26 22.34 -1.04
N ILE A 52 -4.35 22.53 -0.28
CA ILE A 52 -4.99 21.45 0.49
C ILE A 52 -5.64 20.45 -0.46
N MET A 53 -6.24 20.93 -1.54
CA MET A 53 -6.87 20.10 -2.55
C MET A 53 -5.85 19.21 -3.28
N ILE A 54 -4.71 19.78 -3.69
CA ILE A 54 -3.59 19.04 -4.32
C ILE A 54 -3.01 18.01 -3.34
N ASN A 55 -2.81 18.37 -2.07
CA ASN A 55 -2.36 17.43 -1.05
C ASN A 55 -3.38 16.30 -0.82
N GLY A 56 -4.68 16.63 -0.78
CA GLY A 56 -5.75 15.65 -0.68
C GLY A 56 -5.73 14.64 -1.82
N VAL A 57 -5.61 15.10 -3.07
CA VAL A 57 -5.47 14.23 -4.26
C VAL A 57 -4.19 13.38 -4.20
N LEU A 58 -3.06 13.98 -3.80
CA LEU A 58 -1.78 13.25 -3.68
C LEU A 58 -1.86 12.16 -2.60
N PHE A 59 -2.39 12.46 -1.42
CA PHE A 59 -2.58 11.48 -0.35
C PHE A 59 -3.58 10.39 -0.76
N PHE A 60 -4.66 10.77 -1.43
CA PHE A 60 -5.65 9.83 -1.95
C PHE A 60 -5.04 8.87 -2.98
N GLY A 61 -4.38 9.43 -4.01
CA GLY A 61 -3.73 8.66 -5.06
C GLY A 61 -2.61 7.77 -4.54
N TYR A 62 -1.79 8.27 -3.61
CA TYR A 62 -0.74 7.48 -2.97
C TYR A 62 -1.32 6.36 -2.10
N GLY A 63 -2.41 6.63 -1.36
CA GLY A 63 -3.14 5.62 -0.59
C GLY A 63 -3.66 4.49 -1.47
N LEU A 64 -4.30 4.83 -2.60
CA LEU A 64 -4.76 3.86 -3.60
C LEU A 64 -3.60 3.08 -4.22
N PHE A 65 -2.48 3.74 -4.53
CA PHE A 65 -1.28 3.09 -5.05
C PHE A 65 -0.70 2.07 -4.07
N MET A 66 -0.63 2.40 -2.77
CA MET A 66 -0.22 1.46 -1.73
C MET A 66 -1.17 0.26 -1.63
N MET A 67 -2.48 0.50 -1.77
CA MET A 67 -3.48 -0.57 -1.78
C MET A 67 -3.31 -1.48 -3.01
N TRP A 68 -3.09 -0.91 -4.19
CA TRP A 68 -2.85 -1.66 -5.43
C TRP A 68 -1.58 -2.51 -5.35
N GLN A 69 -0.47 -1.97 -4.84
CA GLN A 69 0.75 -2.76 -4.59
C GLN A 69 0.49 -3.93 -3.65
N SER A 70 -0.28 -3.71 -2.57
CA SER A 70 -0.59 -4.75 -1.60
C SER A 70 -1.48 -5.85 -2.18
N ARG A 71 -2.46 -5.49 -3.02
CA ARG A 71 -3.32 -6.45 -3.75
C ARG A 71 -2.50 -7.25 -4.74
N ARG A 72 -1.71 -6.58 -5.57
CA ARG A 72 -0.85 -7.23 -6.58
C ARG A 72 0.18 -8.17 -5.96
N ALA A 73 0.71 -7.83 -4.78
CA ALA A 73 1.60 -8.71 -4.03
C ALA A 73 0.88 -9.94 -3.45
N ARG A 74 -0.38 -9.82 -3.01
CA ARG A 74 -1.19 -10.97 -2.59
C ARG A 74 -1.54 -11.89 -3.77
N GLU A 75 -1.97 -11.33 -4.90
CA GLU A 75 -2.31 -12.08 -6.11
C GLU A 75 -1.12 -12.89 -6.64
N ARG A 76 0.09 -12.31 -6.62
CA ARG A 76 1.32 -13.03 -7.00
C ARG A 76 1.71 -14.15 -6.03
N LEU A 77 1.36 -14.04 -4.75
CA LEU A 77 1.56 -15.12 -3.79
C LEU A 77 0.54 -16.25 -4.01
N GLU A 78 -0.70 -15.92 -4.39
CA GLU A 78 -1.75 -16.92 -4.68
C GLU A 78 -1.52 -17.64 -6.02
N GLN A 79 -0.94 -16.99 -7.04
CA GLN A 79 -0.60 -17.62 -8.32
C GLN A 79 0.65 -18.50 -8.28
N GLY A 80 1.52 -18.37 -7.27
CA GLY A 80 2.74 -19.17 -7.13
C GLY A 80 2.53 -20.53 -6.46
N ASP A 81 1.32 -20.83 -5.99
CA ASP A 81 0.92 -22.09 -5.33
C ASP A 81 0.08 -23.02 -6.25
N SER A 82 0.01 -22.72 -7.56
CA SER A 82 -0.73 -23.52 -8.57
C SER A 82 0.19 -24.26 -9.54
#